data_AF-A0A6J1W6X5-F1
#
_entry.id   AF-A0A6J1W6X5-F1
#
_cell.length_a   1.000
_cell.length_b   1.000
_cell.length_c   1.000
_cell.angle_alpha   90.00
_cell.angle_beta   90.00
_cell.angle_gamma   90.00
#
_symmetry.space_group_name_H-M   'P 1'
#
loop_
_entity.id
_entity.type
_entity.pdbx_description
1 polymer ?
#
loop_
_entity_poly.entity_id
_entity_poly.type
_entity_poly.pdbx_seq_one_letter_code
_entity_poly.pdbx_strand_id
1 'polypeptide(L)'
;MGLRDRLDIISRGPGAGRVKNITCVMQELGYIDHTLEPNYEQITQRIANLPVSSELKGDIQDGLQFCQKFSQCVPDVKRDVAPLSQELIKPMFFFRCYKHKKLEACIMKDIRERFTSEDELDTDTDF
;
A
#
# COMPACT_ATOMS: atom_id res chain seq x y z
N MET A 1 19.64 10.13 -24.24
CA MET A 1 19.68 10.64 -22.85
C MET A 1 19.29 9.50 -21.93
N GLY A 2 20.14 9.17 -20.95
CA GLY A 2 19.90 8.06 -20.03
C GLY A 2 18.91 8.42 -18.92
N LEU A 3 18.33 7.40 -18.28
CA LEU A 3 17.43 7.55 -17.13
C LEU A 3 18.10 8.33 -15.97
N ARG A 4 19.42 8.14 -15.82
CA ARG A 4 20.29 8.84 -14.87
C ARG A 4 20.36 10.35 -15.12
N ASP A 5 20.49 10.77 -16.38
CA ASP A 5 20.57 12.19 -16.74
C ASP A 5 19.24 12.92 -16.45
N ARG A 6 18.10 12.21 -16.57
CA ARG A 6 16.77 12.75 -16.26
C ARG A 6 16.55 12.92 -14.75
N LEU A 7 17.10 12.01 -13.94
CA LEU A 7 17.10 12.08 -12.47
C LEU A 7 17.92 13.25 -11.91
N ASP A 8 18.98 13.68 -12.62
CA ASP A 8 19.83 14.79 -12.20
C ASP A 8 19.23 16.17 -12.53
N ILE A 9 18.56 16.30 -13.68
CA ILE A 9 17.88 17.55 -14.07
C ILE A 9 16.72 17.89 -13.11
N ILE A 10 16.01 16.87 -12.62
CA ILE A 10 14.82 17.03 -11.77
C ILE A 10 15.17 17.21 -10.29
N SER A 11 16.41 16.89 -9.90
CA SER A 11 16.97 17.09 -8.54
C SER A 11 17.04 18.55 -8.08
N ARG A 12 16.79 19.50 -8.99
CA ARG A 12 17.04 20.93 -8.77
C ARG A 12 15.80 21.73 -8.35
N GLY A 13 14.63 21.09 -8.24
CA GLY A 13 13.40 21.74 -7.75
C GLY A 13 13.29 21.78 -6.21
N PRO A 14 12.48 22.68 -5.62
CA PRO A 14 12.43 22.92 -4.16
C PRO A 14 11.98 21.74 -3.28
N GLY A 15 11.62 20.59 -3.85
CA GLY A 15 11.23 19.37 -3.13
C GLY A 15 11.97 18.10 -3.57
N ALA A 16 12.89 18.21 -4.53
CA ALA A 16 13.49 17.05 -5.17
C ALA A 16 14.42 16.23 -4.25
N GLY A 17 15.06 16.88 -3.27
CA GLY A 17 15.87 16.19 -2.25
C GLY A 17 15.04 15.31 -1.29
N ARG A 18 13.81 15.72 -0.96
CA ARG A 18 12.91 14.92 -0.08
C ARG A 18 12.35 13.68 -0.79
N VAL A 19 12.01 13.82 -2.07
CA VAL A 19 11.50 12.71 -2.90
C VAL A 19 12.59 11.66 -3.16
N LYS A 20 13.83 12.09 -3.43
CA LYS A 20 14.98 11.18 -3.59
C LYS A 20 15.26 10.35 -2.33
N ASN A 21 15.08 10.94 -1.15
CA ASN A 21 15.27 10.21 0.12
C ASN A 21 14.20 9.13 0.33
N ILE A 22 12.92 9.43 0.05
CA ILE A 22 11.85 8.47 0.33
C ILE A 22 11.81 7.32 -0.67
N THR A 23 12.06 7.56 -1.96
CA THR A 23 12.11 6.49 -2.96
C THR A 23 13.28 5.55 -2.70
N CYS A 24 14.44 6.08 -2.26
CA CYS A 24 15.57 5.27 -1.81
C CYS A 24 15.18 4.37 -0.63
N VAL A 25 14.57 4.93 0.42
CA VAL A 25 14.10 4.13 1.58
C VAL A 25 13.10 3.05 1.15
N MET A 26 12.19 3.37 0.23
CA MET A 26 11.22 2.38 -0.27
C MET A 26 11.88 1.26 -1.09
N GLN A 27 12.98 1.55 -1.80
CA GLN A 27 13.77 0.55 -2.53
C GLN A 27 14.58 -0.35 -1.58
N GLU A 28 15.28 0.25 -0.62
CA GLU A 28 16.03 -0.50 0.40
C GLU A 28 15.13 -1.39 1.25
N LEU A 29 13.93 -0.91 1.56
CA LEU A 29 12.89 -1.70 2.22
C LEU A 29 12.17 -2.64 1.26
N GLY A 30 12.48 -2.68 -0.03
CA GLY A 30 11.84 -3.59 -0.99
C GLY A 30 10.33 -3.40 -1.14
N TYR A 31 9.83 -2.19 -0.88
CA TYR A 31 8.44 -1.84 -1.19
C TYR A 31 8.27 -1.49 -2.66
N ILE A 32 9.29 -0.88 -3.26
CA ILE A 32 9.33 -0.60 -4.70
C ILE A 32 10.62 -1.16 -5.29
N ASP A 33 10.61 -1.45 -6.59
CA ASP A 33 11.79 -1.92 -7.31
C ASP A 33 12.61 -0.77 -7.93
N HIS A 34 13.62 -1.12 -8.74
CA HIS A 34 14.46 -0.15 -9.44
C HIS A 34 13.72 0.63 -10.55
N THR A 35 12.54 0.16 -10.95
CA THR A 35 11.64 0.83 -11.91
C THR A 35 10.62 1.73 -11.23
N LEU A 36 10.68 1.87 -9.90
CA LEU A 36 9.76 2.63 -9.05
C LEU A 36 8.34 2.04 -8.98
N GLU A 37 8.19 0.78 -9.37
CA GLU A 37 6.93 0.05 -9.28
C GLU A 37 6.83 -0.70 -7.93
N PRO A 38 5.62 -0.88 -7.36
CA PRO A 38 5.44 -1.65 -6.14
C PRO A 38 5.87 -3.12 -6.29
N ASN A 39 6.65 -3.63 -5.34
CA ASN A 39 7.03 -5.04 -5.30
C ASN A 39 5.92 -5.86 -4.61
N TYR A 40 4.90 -6.25 -5.39
CA TYR A 40 3.74 -6.99 -4.88
C TYR A 40 4.12 -8.33 -4.25
N GLU A 41 5.11 -9.04 -4.80
CA GLU A 41 5.56 -10.34 -4.29
C GLU A 41 6.17 -10.18 -2.89
N GLN A 42 7.09 -9.23 -2.72
CA GLN A 42 7.73 -8.98 -1.44
C GLN A 42 6.74 -8.48 -0.39
N ILE A 43 5.75 -7.66 -0.79
CA ILE A 43 4.67 -7.24 0.11
C ILE A 43 3.81 -8.45 0.51
N THR A 44 3.51 -9.35 -0.41
CA THR A 44 2.73 -10.58 -0.15
C THR A 44 3.45 -11.49 0.84
N GLN A 45 4.75 -11.73 0.63
CA GLN A 45 5.59 -12.52 1.52
C GLN A 45 5.65 -11.90 2.93
N ARG A 46 5.75 -10.57 3.03
CA ARG A 46 5.69 -9.86 4.32
C ARG A 46 4.38 -10.09 5.05
N ILE A 47 3.25 -10.02 4.34
CA ILE A 47 1.93 -10.29 4.95
C ILE A 47 1.86 -11.73 5.45
N ALA A 48 2.33 -12.70 4.66
CA ALA A 48 2.37 -14.11 5.05
C ALA A 48 3.18 -14.35 6.33
N ASN A 49 4.27 -13.59 6.51
CA ASN A 49 5.17 -13.69 7.67
C ASN A 49 4.72 -12.89 8.91
N LEU A 50 3.61 -12.14 8.85
CA LEU A 50 3.13 -11.41 10.03
C LEU A 50 2.74 -12.38 11.17
N PRO A 51 3.05 -12.06 12.44
CA PRO A 51 2.65 -12.86 13.59
C PRO A 51 1.19 -12.56 14.00
N VAL A 52 0.25 -12.74 13.07
CA VAL A 52 -1.19 -12.49 13.27
C VAL A 52 -2.02 -13.68 12.77
N SER A 53 -3.32 -13.69 13.05
CA SER A 53 -4.23 -14.75 12.60
C SER A 53 -4.24 -14.92 11.08
N SER A 54 -4.48 -16.13 10.60
CA SER A 54 -4.60 -16.43 9.17
C SER A 54 -5.75 -15.65 8.50
N GLU A 55 -6.83 -15.42 9.25
CA GLU A 55 -7.97 -14.61 8.81
C GLU A 55 -7.54 -13.16 8.53
N LEU A 56 -6.84 -12.51 9.47
CA LEU A 56 -6.34 -11.15 9.27
C LEU A 56 -5.33 -11.07 8.12
N LYS A 57 -4.48 -12.10 7.94
CA LYS A 57 -3.59 -12.18 6.77
C LYS A 57 -4.38 -12.21 5.47
N GLY A 58 -5.46 -13.00 5.41
CA GLY A 58 -6.36 -13.08 4.27
C GLY A 58 -6.98 -11.72 3.94
N ASP A 59 -7.56 -11.05 4.93
CA ASP A 59 -8.17 -9.71 4.76
C ASP A 59 -7.16 -8.68 4.22
N ILE A 60 -5.91 -8.71 4.71
CA ILE A 60 -4.84 -7.82 4.22
C ILE A 60 -4.41 -8.19 2.80
N GLN A 61 -4.32 -9.48 2.45
CA GLN A 61 -3.98 -9.95 1.11
C GLN A 61 -5.06 -9.58 0.08
N ASP A 62 -6.33 -9.68 0.44
CA ASP A 62 -7.44 -9.24 -0.40
C ASP A 62 -7.39 -7.72 -0.62
N GLY A 63 -7.08 -6.95 0.43
CA GLY A 63 -6.81 -5.53 0.34
C GLY A 63 -5.65 -5.19 -0.61
N LEU A 64 -4.56 -5.96 -0.57
CA LEU A 64 -3.42 -5.81 -1.48
C LEU A 64 -3.84 -6.01 -2.94
N GLN A 65 -4.54 -7.12 -3.23
CA GLN A 65 -5.03 -7.45 -4.58
C GLN A 65 -5.99 -6.39 -5.12
N PHE A 66 -6.92 -5.93 -4.28
CA PHE A 66 -7.84 -4.85 -4.64
C PHE A 66 -7.06 -3.58 -5.02
N CYS A 67 -6.09 -3.18 -4.20
CA CYS A 67 -5.33 -1.96 -4.42
C CYS A 67 -4.41 -2.02 -5.65
N GLN A 68 -3.86 -3.20 -5.97
CA GLN A 68 -3.13 -3.42 -7.20
C GLN A 68 -4.01 -3.13 -8.42
N LYS A 69 -5.19 -3.75 -8.49
CA LYS A 69 -6.17 -3.52 -9.58
C LYS A 69 -6.64 -2.07 -9.62
N PHE A 70 -6.95 -1.49 -8.46
CA PHE A 70 -7.39 -0.10 -8.35
C PHE A 70 -6.36 0.90 -8.92
N SER A 71 -5.07 0.70 -8.61
CA SER A 71 -4.01 1.58 -9.09
C SER A 71 -3.83 1.57 -10.61
N GLN A 72 -4.20 0.49 -11.29
CA GLN A 72 -4.15 0.38 -12.75
C GLN A 72 -5.20 1.27 -13.44
N CYS A 73 -6.28 1.63 -12.75
CA CYS A 73 -7.32 2.51 -13.25
C CYS A 73 -6.96 4.01 -13.16
N VAL A 74 -5.82 4.35 -12.55
CA VAL A 74 -5.39 5.74 -12.40
C VAL A 74 -4.91 6.27 -13.76
N PRO A 75 -5.49 7.37 -14.29
CA PRO A 75 -5.09 7.91 -15.58
C PRO A 75 -3.64 8.39 -15.60
N ASP A 76 -2.94 8.09 -16.70
CA ASP A 76 -1.54 8.52 -16.91
C ASP A 76 -1.38 10.02 -17.20
N VAL A 77 -2.50 10.76 -17.36
CA VAL A 77 -2.49 12.04 -18.06
C VAL A 77 -2.84 13.19 -17.12
N LYS A 78 -1.80 13.91 -16.67
CA LYS A 78 -1.92 15.35 -16.39
C LYS A 78 -0.74 16.06 -17.04
N ARG A 79 -1.01 16.82 -18.10
CA ARG A 79 0.00 17.57 -18.87
C ARG A 79 0.75 18.62 -18.04
N ASP A 80 0.20 19.00 -16.88
CA ASP A 80 0.73 20.09 -16.04
C ASP A 80 1.57 19.62 -14.84
N VAL A 81 1.90 18.33 -14.76
CA VAL A 81 2.66 17.75 -13.64
C VAL A 81 4.01 17.25 -14.13
N ALA A 82 5.08 17.45 -13.35
CA ALA A 82 6.44 17.07 -13.74
C ALA A 82 6.54 15.57 -14.11
N PRO A 83 7.45 15.17 -15.03
CA PRO A 83 7.57 13.78 -15.48
C PRO A 83 7.77 12.75 -14.37
N LEU A 84 8.62 13.05 -13.36
CA LEU A 84 8.85 12.17 -12.21
C LEU A 84 7.58 11.94 -11.38
N SER A 85 6.74 12.97 -11.25
CA SER A 85 5.44 12.80 -10.58
C SER A 85 4.47 11.96 -11.40
N GLN A 86 4.59 11.92 -12.72
CA GLN A 86 3.76 11.04 -13.55
C GLN A 86 4.11 9.57 -13.33
N GLU A 87 5.40 9.23 -13.31
CA GLU A 87 5.88 7.85 -13.03
C GLU A 87 5.50 7.39 -11.62
N LEU A 88 5.43 8.30 -10.65
CA LEU A 88 5.09 7.97 -9.26
C LEU A 88 3.58 8.00 -8.95
N ILE A 89 2.71 8.45 -9.88
CA ILE A 89 1.27 8.57 -9.61
C ILE A 89 0.66 7.21 -9.27
N LYS A 90 0.81 6.20 -10.13
CA LYS A 90 0.23 4.87 -9.92
C LYS A 90 0.75 4.21 -8.64
N PRO A 91 2.08 4.17 -8.38
CA PRO A 91 2.62 3.71 -7.10
C PRO A 91 2.06 4.45 -5.89
N MET A 92 1.96 5.79 -5.94
CA MET A 92 1.39 6.57 -4.83
C MET A 92 -0.06 6.21 -4.53
N PHE A 93 -0.89 6.04 -5.56
CA PHE A 93 -2.28 5.61 -5.39
C PHE A 93 -2.39 4.18 -4.84
N PHE A 94 -1.53 3.28 -5.30
CA PHE A 94 -1.43 1.93 -4.73
C PHE A 94 -1.13 1.98 -3.23
N PHE A 95 -0.04 2.65 -2.81
CA PHE A 95 0.34 2.70 -1.39
C PHE A 95 -0.70 3.41 -0.52
N ARG A 96 -1.36 4.44 -1.06
CA ARG A 96 -2.47 5.12 -0.36
C ARG A 96 -3.66 4.18 -0.15
N CYS A 97 -4.06 3.46 -1.19
CA CYS A 97 -5.11 2.45 -1.11
C CYS A 97 -4.74 1.35 -0.11
N TYR A 98 -3.54 0.77 -0.26
CA TYR A 98 -3.08 -0.34 0.56
C TYR A 98 -3.02 0.04 2.04
N LYS A 99 -2.55 1.26 2.36
CA LYS A 99 -2.57 1.79 3.72
C LYS A 99 -4.00 1.81 4.30
N HIS A 100 -4.99 2.27 3.53
CA HIS A 100 -6.38 2.28 3.98
C HIS A 100 -6.94 0.88 4.17
N LYS A 101 -6.77 -0.02 3.19
CA LYS A 101 -7.27 -1.39 3.28
C LYS A 101 -6.63 -2.19 4.42
N LYS A 102 -5.34 -1.98 4.69
CA LYS A 102 -4.68 -2.57 5.85
C LYS A 102 -5.28 -2.08 7.17
N LEU A 103 -5.58 -0.79 7.29
CA LEU A 103 -6.21 -0.24 8.49
C LEU A 103 -7.65 -0.76 8.65
N GLU A 104 -8.41 -0.82 7.57
CA GLU A 104 -9.77 -1.39 7.53
C GLU A 104 -9.79 -2.84 8.01
N ALA A 105 -8.84 -3.67 7.55
CA ALA A 105 -8.70 -5.05 7.99
C ALA A 105 -8.45 -5.17 9.50
N CYS A 106 -7.56 -4.32 10.05
CA CYS A 106 -7.32 -4.30 11.50
C CYS A 106 -8.57 -3.89 12.29
N ILE A 107 -9.30 -2.87 11.83
CA ILE A 107 -10.53 -2.40 12.47
C ILE A 107 -11.59 -3.51 12.43
N MET A 108 -11.77 -4.19 11.29
CA MET A 108 -12.75 -5.27 11.16
C MET A 108 -12.41 -6.47 12.03
N LYS A 109 -11.12 -6.79 12.18
CA LYS A 109 -10.64 -7.80 13.12
C LYS A 109 -10.97 -7.42 14.56
N ASP A 110 -10.71 -6.18 14.97
CA ASP A 110 -11.06 -5.70 16.31
C ASP A 110 -12.58 -5.69 16.56
N ILE A 111 -13.40 -5.44 15.52
CA ILE A 111 -14.85 -5.54 15.59
C ILE A 111 -15.27 -7.00 15.79
N ARG A 112 -14.78 -7.93 14.97
CA ARG A 112 -15.11 -9.36 15.13
C ARG A 112 -14.76 -9.84 16.54
N GLU A 113 -13.54 -9.58 17.00
CA GLU A 113 -13.09 -10.02 18.34
C GLU A 113 -13.92 -9.46 19.50
N ARG A 114 -14.54 -8.28 19.35
CA ARG A 114 -15.34 -7.66 20.42
C ARG A 114 -16.82 -7.99 20.34
N PHE A 115 -17.36 -8.13 19.13
CA PHE A 115 -18.81 -8.21 18.92
C PHE A 115 -19.29 -9.61 18.54
N THR A 116 -18.45 -10.53 18.06
CA THR A 116 -18.87 -11.93 17.85
C THR A 116 -18.70 -12.81 19.09
N SER A 117 -17.99 -12.34 20.13
CA SER A 117 -17.85 -13.04 21.42
C SER A 117 -19.01 -12.78 22.39
N GLU A 118 -19.81 -11.73 22.17
CA GLU A 118 -20.91 -11.36 23.08
C GLU A 118 -22.26 -12.03 22.72
N ASP A 119 -22.40 -12.59 21.51
CA ASP A 119 -23.61 -13.31 21.07
C ASP A 119 -23.74 -14.74 21.64
N GLU A 120 -22.77 -15.24 22.44
CA GLU A 120 -22.90 -16.51 23.16
C GLU A 120 -23.50 -16.38 24.57
N LEU A 121 -23.88 -15.16 25.02
CA LEU A 121 -24.41 -14.93 26.37
C LEU A 121 -25.94 -14.79 26.47
N ASP A 122 -26.66 -14.76 25.35
CA ASP A 122 -28.12 -14.50 25.35
C ASP A 122 -29.00 -15.74 25.11
N THR A 123 -28.45 -16.96 25.08
CA THR A 123 -29.27 -18.19 24.98
C THR A 123 -29.61 -18.88 26.31
N ASP A 124 -29.17 -18.35 27.45
CA ASP A 124 -29.50 -18.87 28.79
C ASP A 124 -30.34 -17.89 29.63
N THR A 125 -31.38 -17.30 29.03
CA THR A 125 -32.50 -16.75 29.81
C THR A 125 -33.71 -17.66 29.69
N ASP A 126 -33.79 -18.61 30.62
CA ASP A 126 -34.99 -19.37 30.99
C ASP A 126 -36.21 -18.44 31.11
N PHE A 127 -37.26 -18.72 30.32
CA PHE A 127 -38.66 -18.44 30.62
C PHE A 127 -39.57 -19.50 29.99
#